data_AF-A0A948VR42-F1
#
_entry.id   AF-A0A948VR42-F1
#
_cell.length_a   1.000
_cell.length_b   1.000
_cell.length_c   1.000
_cell.angle_alpha   90.00
_cell.angle_beta   90.00
_cell.angle_gamma   90.00
#
_symmetry.space_group_name_H-M   'P 1'
#
loop_
_entity.id
_entity.type
_entity.pdbx_description
1 polymer ?
#
loop_
_entity_poly.entity_id
_entity_poly.type
_entity_poly.pdbx_seq_one_letter_code
_entity_poly.pdbx_strand_id
1 'polypeptide(L)'
;MIDEAARILHIMGVVVWIGHNWSNVVHTPVYRPILPAEPGAAAREVALAASKREHGIFRYSSVVVLATGLFMLWQNDILVDTLTFSGPSMALGLGAWLGLAMVLNLWGIMWPHQQKVLGFVAAHPSERLRCSRVTFLSSRMNTVLSVVTIMLMIAGAHGAL
;
A
#
# COMPACT_ATOMS: atom_id res chain seq x y z
N MET A 1 25.42 -5.67 -9.99
CA MET A 1 24.57 -4.86 -10.89
C MET A 1 23.08 -5.16 -10.72
N ILE A 2 22.66 -6.44 -10.69
CA ILE A 2 21.23 -6.80 -10.58
C ILE A 2 20.69 -6.57 -9.15
N ASP A 3 21.47 -6.85 -8.10
CA ASP A 3 21.07 -6.60 -6.71
C ASP A 3 20.83 -5.10 -6.45
N GLU A 4 21.76 -4.25 -6.91
CA GLU A 4 21.65 -2.80 -6.74
C GLU A 4 20.44 -2.23 -7.47
N ALA A 5 20.18 -2.70 -8.69
CA ALA A 5 18.99 -2.31 -9.44
C ALA A 5 17.70 -2.72 -8.72
N ALA A 6 17.63 -3.94 -8.18
CA ALA A 6 16.48 -4.41 -7.41
C ALA A 6 16.25 -3.57 -6.14
N ARG A 7 17.33 -3.22 -5.43
CA ARG A 7 17.29 -2.38 -4.23
C ARG A 7 16.80 -0.96 -4.53
N ILE A 8 17.33 -0.34 -5.59
CA ILE A 8 16.88 0.99 -6.03
C ILE A 8 15.40 0.95 -6.39
N LEU A 9 14.98 -0.04 -7.18
CA LEU A 9 13.58 -0.21 -7.58
C LEU A 9 12.67 -0.44 -6.36
N HIS A 10 13.12 -1.26 -5.40
CA HIS A 10 12.42 -1.50 -4.15
C HIS A 10 12.21 -0.21 -3.36
N ILE A 11 13.28 0.57 -3.13
CA ILE A 11 13.24 1.83 -2.39
C ILE A 11 12.31 2.84 -3.09
N MET A 12 12.43 2.99 -4.41
CA MET A 12 11.55 3.86 -5.18
C MET A 12 10.08 3.44 -5.06
N GLY A 13 9.81 2.13 -5.11
CA GLY A 13 8.49 1.57 -4.87
C GLY A 13 7.97 1.86 -3.46
N VAL A 14 8.82 1.73 -2.43
CA VAL A 14 8.47 2.02 -1.04
C VAL A 14 8.10 3.49 -0.86
N VAL A 15 8.89 4.40 -1.45
CA VAL A 15 8.63 5.84 -1.41
C VAL A 15 7.27 6.17 -2.01
N VAL A 16 6.93 5.60 -3.16
CA VAL A 16 5.62 5.81 -3.79
C VAL A 16 4.50 5.18 -2.96
N TRP A 17 4.67 3.93 -2.54
CA TRP A 17 3.63 3.15 -1.88
C TRP A 17 3.30 3.68 -0.47
N ILE A 18 4.31 3.72 0.40
CA ILE A 18 4.17 4.16 1.79
C ILE A 18 4.01 5.68 1.85
N GLY A 19 4.67 6.43 0.95
CA GLY A 19 4.48 7.87 0.84
C GLY A 19 3.03 8.23 0.49
N HIS A 20 2.36 7.47 -0.38
CA HIS A 20 0.94 7.67 -0.66
C HIS A 20 0.05 7.33 0.55
N ASN A 21 0.36 6.28 1.32
CA ASN A 21 -0.36 5.99 2.57
C ASN A 21 -0.30 7.19 3.53
N TRP A 22 0.89 7.74 3.75
CA TRP A 22 1.10 8.90 4.61
C TRP A 22 0.47 10.19 4.07
N SER A 23 0.58 10.44 2.77
CA SER A 23 -0.09 11.57 2.12
C SER A 23 -1.60 11.55 2.37
N ASN A 24 -2.22 10.36 2.28
CA ASN A 24 -3.64 10.20 2.62
C ASN A 24 -3.94 10.50 4.10
N VAL A 25 -3.01 10.26 5.02
CA VAL A 25 -3.19 10.63 6.43
C VAL A 25 -3.16 12.14 6.62
N VAL A 26 -2.18 12.80 6.02
CA VAL A 26 -2.00 14.25 6.13
C VAL A 26 -3.17 15.01 5.52
N HIS A 27 -3.61 14.64 4.31
CA HIS A 27 -4.68 15.34 3.61
C HIS A 27 -6.08 14.98 4.16
N THR A 28 -6.28 13.73 4.60
CA THR A 28 -7.57 13.27 5.13
C THR A 28 -7.36 12.60 6.51
N PRO A 29 -7.16 13.39 7.57
CA PRO A 29 -6.87 12.86 8.90
C PRO A 29 -8.12 12.26 9.58
N VAL A 30 -9.30 12.82 9.28
CA VAL A 30 -10.58 12.42 9.87
C VAL A 30 -11.52 11.95 8.76
N TYR A 31 -12.29 10.91 9.05
CA TYR A 31 -13.31 10.43 8.12
C TYR A 31 -14.33 11.51 7.81
N ARG A 32 -14.53 11.80 6.52
CA ARG A 32 -15.58 12.69 6.02
C ARG A 32 -16.53 11.89 5.12
N PRO A 33 -17.84 11.89 5.40
CA PRO A 33 -18.82 11.26 4.51
C PRO A 33 -18.74 11.84 3.10
N ILE A 34 -18.92 11.00 2.09
CA ILE A 34 -19.08 11.47 0.71
C ILE A 34 -20.40 12.22 0.64
N LEU A 35 -20.35 13.54 0.42
CA LEU A 35 -21.53 14.35 0.17
C LEU A 35 -22.00 14.15 -1.29
N PRO A 36 -23.32 14.11 -1.55
CA PRO A 36 -23.86 14.06 -2.90
C PRO A 36 -23.79 15.44 -3.55
N ALA A 37 -22.57 15.91 -3.85
CA ALA A 37 -22.36 17.07 -4.71
C ALA A 37 -21.67 16.57 -5.97
N GLU A 38 -22.40 16.56 -7.09
CA GLU A 38 -21.84 16.18 -8.39
C GLU A 38 -21.15 17.41 -9.02
N PRO A 39 -19.83 17.36 -9.29
CA PRO A 39 -19.17 18.36 -10.12
C PRO A 39 -19.69 18.30 -11.57
N GLY A 40 -19.53 19.38 -12.33
CA GLY A 40 -19.85 19.38 -13.76
C GLY A 40 -19.10 18.29 -14.55
N ALA A 41 -19.71 17.78 -15.62
CA ALA A 41 -19.27 16.57 -16.34
C ALA A 41 -17.80 16.59 -16.79
N ALA A 42 -17.32 17.70 -17.35
CA ALA A 42 -15.92 17.83 -17.79
C ALA A 42 -14.91 17.81 -16.62
N ALA A 43 -15.23 18.48 -15.52
CA ALA A 43 -14.40 18.46 -14.31
C ALA A 43 -14.38 17.07 -13.66
N ARG A 44 -15.51 16.35 -13.70
CA ARG A 44 -15.63 14.97 -13.24
C ARG A 44 -14.75 14.02 -14.04
N GLU A 45 -14.73 14.12 -15.37
CA GLU A 45 -13.92 13.23 -16.22
C GLU A 45 -12.42 13.38 -15.97
N VAL A 46 -11.92 14.62 -15.95
CA VAL A 46 -10.51 14.91 -15.65
C VAL A 46 -10.13 14.42 -14.25
N ALA A 47 -10.97 14.68 -13.25
CA ALA A 47 -10.74 14.21 -11.88
C ALA A 47 -10.73 12.68 -11.78
N LEU A 48 -11.63 11.99 -12.50
CA LEU A 48 -11.67 10.52 -12.55
C LEU A 48 -10.43 9.94 -13.22
N ALA A 49 -9.98 10.51 -14.33
CA ALA A 49 -8.80 10.05 -15.06
C ALA A 49 -7.52 10.23 -14.22
N ALA A 50 -7.35 11.41 -13.60
CA ALA A 50 -6.24 11.68 -12.68
C ALA A 50 -6.26 10.70 -11.50
N SER A 51 -7.43 10.48 -10.92
CA SER A 51 -7.63 9.52 -9.82
C SER A 51 -7.24 8.09 -10.24
N LYS A 52 -7.65 7.62 -11.44
CA LYS A 52 -7.25 6.29 -11.94
C LYS A 52 -5.74 6.14 -12.03
N ARG A 53 -5.04 7.14 -12.58
CA ARG A 53 -3.58 7.12 -12.74
C ARG A 53 -2.88 7.09 -11.39
N GLU A 54 -3.28 7.95 -10.46
CA GLU A 54 -2.70 8.02 -9.12
C GLU A 54 -2.86 6.69 -8.37
N HIS A 55 -4.08 6.18 -8.26
CA HIS A 55 -4.37 4.93 -7.56
C HIS A 55 -3.76 3.70 -8.28
N GLY A 56 -3.57 3.77 -9.60
CA GLY A 56 -2.84 2.76 -10.36
C GLY A 56 -1.36 2.72 -9.95
N ILE A 57 -0.66 3.85 -10.06
CA ILE A 57 0.76 3.97 -9.69
C ILE A 57 0.99 3.51 -8.26
N PHE A 58 0.19 4.00 -7.32
CA PHE A 58 0.26 3.62 -5.90
C PHE A 58 0.07 2.10 -5.71
N ARG A 59 -0.97 1.49 -6.28
CA ARG A 59 -1.23 0.05 -6.10
C ARG A 59 -0.16 -0.83 -6.71
N TYR A 60 0.29 -0.51 -7.92
CA TYR A 60 1.33 -1.32 -8.56
C TYR A 60 2.69 -1.11 -7.91
N SER A 61 2.96 0.04 -7.30
CA SER A 61 4.18 0.23 -6.50
C SER A 61 4.26 -0.76 -5.33
N SER A 62 3.13 -1.14 -4.71
CA SER A 62 3.12 -2.18 -3.67
C SER A 62 3.55 -3.55 -4.18
N VAL A 63 3.16 -3.88 -5.42
CA VAL A 63 3.53 -5.15 -6.07
C VAL A 63 5.01 -5.14 -6.43
N VAL A 64 5.52 -4.02 -6.93
CA VAL A 64 6.95 -3.83 -7.21
C VAL A 64 7.77 -4.02 -5.93
N VAL A 65 7.36 -3.41 -4.82
CA VAL A 65 8.02 -3.58 -3.51
C VAL A 65 8.03 -5.04 -3.07
N LEU A 66 6.88 -5.71 -3.11
CA LEU A 66 6.79 -7.11 -2.72
C LEU A 66 7.68 -8.01 -3.60
N ALA A 67 7.61 -7.85 -4.92
CA ALA A 67 8.37 -8.65 -5.87
C ALA A 67 9.89 -8.44 -5.72
N THR A 68 10.34 -7.18 -5.65
CA THR A 68 11.76 -6.87 -5.46
C THR A 68 12.28 -7.28 -4.10
N GLY A 69 11.46 -7.18 -3.04
CA GLY A 69 11.80 -7.67 -1.70
C GLY A 69 12.04 -9.18 -1.68
N LEU A 70 11.08 -9.95 -2.20
CA LEU A 70 11.21 -11.40 -2.31
C LEU A 70 12.39 -11.80 -3.20
N PHE A 71 12.63 -11.08 -4.30
CA PHE A 71 13.77 -11.31 -5.17
C PHE A 71 15.11 -11.09 -4.44
N MET A 72 15.25 -10.01 -3.67
CA MET A 72 16.47 -9.76 -2.88
C MET A 72 16.68 -10.85 -1.82
N LEU A 73 15.62 -11.28 -1.12
CA LEU A 73 15.73 -12.38 -0.15
C LEU A 73 16.18 -13.68 -0.81
N TRP A 74 15.67 -13.97 -2.01
CA TRP A 74 16.06 -15.14 -2.80
C TRP A 74 17.51 -15.08 -3.27
N GLN A 75 17.95 -13.93 -3.79
CA GLN A 75 19.32 -13.72 -4.26
C GLN A 75 20.38 -13.83 -3.13
N ASN A 76 19.98 -13.56 -1.89
CA ASN A 76 20.86 -13.65 -0.72
C ASN A 76 20.74 -15.00 0.01
N ASP A 77 20.05 -15.99 -0.56
CA ASP A 77 19.83 -17.33 0.01
C ASP A 77 19.16 -17.36 1.39
N ILE A 78 18.50 -16.26 1.78
CA ILE A 78 17.81 -16.12 3.09
C ILE A 78 16.29 -16.16 2.97
N LEU A 79 15.73 -16.41 1.79
CA LEU A 79 14.28 -16.36 1.56
C LEU A 79 13.50 -17.30 2.48
N VAL A 80 13.86 -18.58 2.50
CA VAL A 80 13.15 -19.58 3.31
C VAL A 80 13.27 -19.22 4.78
N ASP A 81 14.50 -19.02 5.27
CA ASP A 81 14.77 -18.66 6.66
C ASP A 81 14.01 -17.40 7.11
N THR A 82 13.97 -16.38 6.26
CA THR A 82 13.24 -15.13 6.51
C THR A 82 11.73 -15.40 6.63
N LEU A 83 11.15 -16.16 5.69
CA LEU A 83 9.70 -16.40 5.66
C LEU A 83 9.24 -17.41 6.72
N THR A 84 10.12 -18.29 7.19
CA THR A 84 9.87 -19.26 8.28
C THR A 84 10.38 -18.80 9.64
N PHE A 85 10.79 -17.53 9.78
CA PHE A 85 11.29 -16.94 11.02
C PHE A 85 12.46 -17.70 11.65
N SER A 86 13.35 -18.23 10.82
CA SER A 86 14.52 -18.99 11.22
C SER A 86 15.78 -18.11 11.18
N GLY A 87 16.69 -18.36 12.13
CA GLY A 87 17.99 -17.69 12.18
C GLY A 87 17.95 -16.18 12.48
N PRO A 88 19.00 -15.43 12.13
CA PRO A 88 19.13 -14.00 12.44
C PRO A 88 18.18 -13.10 11.62
N SER A 89 17.46 -13.65 10.65
CA SER A 89 16.56 -12.91 9.75
C SER A 89 15.13 -12.71 10.28
N MET A 90 14.85 -13.00 11.56
CA MET A 90 13.48 -12.97 12.10
C MET A 90 12.80 -11.59 11.98
N ALA A 91 13.52 -10.50 12.27
CA ALA A 91 12.99 -9.14 12.15
C ALA A 91 12.61 -8.81 10.70
N LEU A 92 13.43 -9.23 9.74
CA LEU A 92 13.16 -9.09 8.31
C LEU A 92 11.95 -9.92 7.89
N GLY A 93 11.79 -11.11 8.47
CA GLY A 93 10.63 -11.98 8.26
C GLY A 93 9.32 -11.34 8.70
N LEU A 94 9.30 -10.75 9.90
CA LEU A 94 8.13 -10.02 10.40
C LEU A 94 7.79 -8.84 9.48
N GLY A 95 8.81 -8.08 9.05
CA GLY A 95 8.64 -7.01 8.07
C GLY A 95 8.03 -7.51 6.75
N ALA A 96 8.53 -8.63 6.21
CA ALA A 96 8.02 -9.21 4.96
C ALA A 96 6.55 -9.62 5.05
N TRP A 97 6.16 -10.27 6.15
CA TRP A 97 4.77 -10.69 6.38
C TRP A 97 3.82 -9.51 6.59
N LEU A 98 4.23 -8.47 7.33
CA LEU A 98 3.44 -7.25 7.44
C LEU A 98 3.29 -6.53 6.09
N GLY A 99 4.36 -6.47 5.31
CA GLY A 99 4.32 -5.96 3.94
C GLY A 99 3.32 -6.73 3.07
N LEU A 100 3.33 -8.06 3.11
CA LEU A 100 2.36 -8.90 2.41
C LEU A 100 0.93 -8.63 2.88
N ALA A 101 0.69 -8.54 4.19
CA ALA A 101 -0.63 -8.22 4.75
C ALA A 101 -1.14 -6.86 4.27
N MET A 102 -0.26 -5.86 4.15
CA MET A 102 -0.60 -4.55 3.60
C MET A 102 -0.98 -4.61 2.11
N VAL A 103 -0.27 -5.42 1.31
CA VAL A 103 -0.62 -5.66 -0.10
C VAL A 103 -1.99 -6.34 -0.20
N LEU A 104 -2.26 -7.35 0.62
CA LEU A 104 -3.55 -8.04 0.64
C LEU A 104 -4.70 -7.11 1.07
N ASN A 105 -4.49 -6.28 2.09
CA ASN A 105 -5.48 -5.27 2.49
C ASN A 105 -5.72 -4.24 1.37
N LEU A 106 -4.66 -3.78 0.69
CA LEU A 106 -4.75 -2.85 -0.42
C LEU A 106 -5.58 -3.43 -1.59
N TRP A 107 -5.22 -4.62 -2.06
CA TRP A 107 -5.79 -5.21 -3.27
C TRP A 107 -7.12 -5.94 -3.01
N GLY A 108 -7.25 -6.62 -1.88
CA GLY A 108 -8.42 -7.43 -1.55
C GLY A 108 -9.54 -6.65 -0.84
N ILE A 109 -9.20 -5.65 -0.03
CA ILE A 109 -10.19 -4.92 0.79
C ILE A 109 -10.36 -3.50 0.28
N MET A 110 -9.29 -2.70 0.24
CA MET A 110 -9.38 -1.28 -0.07
C MET A 110 -9.85 -1.03 -1.49
N TRP A 111 -9.18 -1.64 -2.48
CA TRP A 111 -9.40 -1.34 -3.88
C TRP A 111 -10.83 -1.62 -4.36
N PRO A 112 -11.46 -2.79 -4.07
CA PRO A 112 -12.85 -3.03 -4.49
C PRO A 112 -13.85 -2.02 -3.91
N HIS A 113 -13.64 -1.56 -2.67
CA HIS A 113 -14.48 -0.54 -2.05
C HIS A 113 -14.19 0.86 -2.63
N GLN A 114 -12.93 1.16 -2.88
CA GLN A 114 -12.48 2.43 -3.45
C GLN A 114 -13.01 2.63 -4.88
N GLN A 115 -13.09 1.57 -5.69
CA GLN A 115 -13.70 1.63 -7.03
C GLN A 115 -15.16 2.12 -7.00
N LYS A 116 -15.94 1.71 -5.99
CA LYS A 116 -17.33 2.14 -5.80
C LYS A 116 -17.42 3.59 -5.31
N VAL A 117 -16.51 3.98 -4.41
CA VAL A 117 -16.39 5.35 -3.91
C VAL A 117 -16.10 6.34 -5.04
N LEU A 118 -15.10 6.01 -5.86
CA LEU A 118 -14.65 6.81 -6.99
C LEU A 118 -15.61 6.76 -8.19
N GLY A 119 -16.60 5.86 -8.18
CA GLY A 119 -17.56 5.73 -9.26
C GLY A 119 -17.01 5.01 -10.50
N PHE A 120 -15.95 4.22 -10.37
CA PHE A 120 -15.50 3.29 -11.41
C PHE A 120 -16.44 2.09 -11.53
N VAL A 121 -17.11 1.74 -10.43
CA VAL A 121 -18.18 0.75 -10.38
C VAL A 121 -19.43 1.44 -9.85
N ALA A 122 -20.56 1.25 -10.53
CA ALA A 122 -21.83 1.81 -10.09
C ALA A 122 -22.25 1.21 -8.74
N ALA A 123 -22.68 2.05 -7.81
CA ALA A 123 -23.16 1.66 -6.49
C ALA A 123 -24.16 2.69 -5.97
N HIS A 124 -25.17 2.22 -5.23
CA HIS A 124 -26.18 3.09 -4.63
C HIS A 124 -25.54 4.04 -3.58
N PRO A 125 -26.06 5.26 -3.35
CA PRO A 125 -25.48 6.21 -2.40
C PRO A 125 -25.20 5.63 -0.99
N SER A 126 -26.13 4.82 -0.46
CA SER A 126 -25.97 4.15 0.83
C SER A 126 -24.80 3.15 0.85
N GLU A 127 -24.59 2.44 -0.26
CA GLU A 127 -23.46 1.53 -0.41
C GLU A 127 -22.15 2.30 -0.55
N ARG A 128 -22.12 3.37 -1.35
CA ARG A 128 -20.94 4.24 -1.50
C ARG A 128 -20.48 4.81 -0.16
N LEU A 129 -21.43 5.19 0.70
CA LEU A 129 -21.14 5.66 2.06
C LEU A 129 -20.54 4.57 2.97
N ARG A 130 -20.99 3.32 2.84
CA ARG A 130 -20.38 2.20 3.55
C ARG A 130 -18.97 1.92 3.03
N CYS A 131 -18.80 1.91 1.70
CA CYS A 131 -17.52 1.68 1.05
C CYS A 131 -16.50 2.77 1.39
N SER A 132 -16.91 4.04 1.57
CA SER A 132 -16.00 5.11 1.98
C SER A 132 -15.45 4.89 3.39
N ARG A 133 -16.26 4.38 4.32
CA ARG A 133 -15.77 4.02 5.67
C ARG A 133 -14.76 2.88 5.61
N VAL A 134 -15.05 1.82 4.85
CA VAL A 134 -14.13 0.68 4.69
C VAL A 134 -12.81 1.12 4.04
N THR A 135 -12.89 1.94 2.99
CA THR A 135 -11.71 2.49 2.30
C THR A 135 -10.85 3.33 3.25
N PHE A 136 -11.48 4.20 4.06
CA PHE A 136 -10.79 5.02 5.04
C PHE A 136 -10.08 4.18 6.10
N LEU A 137 -10.78 3.22 6.73
CA LEU A 137 -10.19 2.35 7.76
C LEU A 137 -9.07 1.49 7.20
N SER A 138 -9.25 0.95 5.99
CA SER A 138 -8.22 0.15 5.31
C SER A 138 -6.97 0.97 5.01
N SER A 139 -7.11 2.24 4.58
CA SER A 139 -5.99 3.19 4.43
C SER A 139 -5.27 3.46 5.75
N ARG A 140 -6.00 3.64 6.86
CA ARG A 140 -5.40 3.84 8.18
C ARG A 140 -4.61 2.63 8.65
N MET A 141 -5.18 1.44 8.48
CA MET A 141 -4.52 0.19 8.83
C MET A 141 -3.20 0.04 8.07
N ASN A 142 -3.22 0.27 6.75
CA ASN A 142 -1.99 0.23 5.95
C ASN A 142 -0.95 1.26 6.41
N THR A 143 -1.36 2.45 6.87
CA THR A 143 -0.40 3.44 7.36
C THR A 143 0.24 3.03 8.68
N VAL A 144 -0.55 2.52 9.64
CA VAL A 144 -0.01 2.01 10.91
C VAL A 144 0.94 0.84 10.66
N LEU A 145 0.55 -0.11 9.82
CA LEU A 145 1.41 -1.23 9.43
C LEU A 145 2.67 -0.78 8.70
N SER A 146 2.61 0.30 7.91
CA SER A 146 3.77 0.86 7.22
C SER A 146 4.86 1.28 8.21
N VAL A 147 4.48 1.94 9.30
CA VAL A 147 5.42 2.36 10.36
C VAL A 147 6.13 1.17 10.96
N VAL A 148 5.35 0.17 11.40
CA VAL A 148 5.91 -1.04 12.02
C VAL A 148 6.83 -1.78 11.06
N THR A 149 6.40 -1.93 9.80
CA THR A 149 7.16 -2.63 8.75
C THR A 149 8.50 -1.96 8.47
N ILE A 150 8.52 -0.62 8.31
CA ILE A 150 9.76 0.13 8.08
C ILE A 150 10.71 -0.04 9.27
N MET A 151 10.20 0.08 10.50
CA MET A 151 11.05 -0.06 11.70
C MET A 151 11.68 -1.44 11.80
N LEU A 152 10.93 -2.51 11.51
CA LEU A 152 11.44 -3.89 11.50
C LEU A 152 12.51 -4.10 10.42
N MET A 153 12.29 -3.57 9.21
CA MET A 153 13.24 -3.71 8.11
C MET A 153 14.52 -2.91 8.35
N ILE A 154 14.43 -1.71 8.94
CA ILE A 154 15.61 -0.93 9.35
C ILE A 154 16.38 -1.67 10.43
N ALA A 155 15.69 -2.17 11.46
CA ALA A 155 16.32 -2.88 12.56
C ALA A 155 17.07 -4.14 12.09
N GLY A 156 16.42 -4.97 11.27
CA GLY A 156 17.04 -6.17 10.70
C GLY A 156 18.21 -5.88 9.76
N ALA A 157 18.19 -4.77 9.03
CA ALA A 157 19.28 -4.38 8.13
C ALA A 157 20.52 -3.81 8.85
N HIS A 158 20.35 -3.24 10.06
CA HIS A 158 21.43 -2.58 10.81
C HIS A 158 21.83 -3.33 12.09
N GLY A 159 21.35 -4.58 12.25
CA GLY A 159 21.70 -5.43 13.41
C GLY A 159 21.16 -4.91 14.74
N ALA A 160 20.09 -4.12 14.72
CA ALA A 160 19.48 -3.58 15.94
C ALA A 160 18.51 -4.58 16.61
N LEU A 161 18.17 -5.69 15.94
CA LEU A 161 17.32 -6.79 16.40
C LEU A 161 17.69 -8.10 15.69
#